data_AF-A0A2A3MQ86-F1
#
_entry.id   AF-A0A2A3MQ86-F1
#
_cell.length_a   1.000
_cell.length_b   1.000
_cell.length_c   1.000
_cell.angle_alpha   90.00
_cell.angle_beta   90.00
_cell.angle_gamma   90.00
#
_symmetry.space_group_name_H-M   'P 1'
#
loop_
_entity.id
_entity.type
_entity.pdbx_description
1 polymer ?
#
loop_
_entity_poly.entity_id
_entity_poly.type
_entity_poly.pdbx_seq_one_letter_code
_entity_poly.pdbx_strand_id
1 'polypeptide(L)' 'MADRDQWISHIKELREQHDVSILDAERIALGTRQWRRWVEQQINADERCRRMALAHIRYNGDAALIERRGDTLFVR' A
#
# COMPACT_ATOMS: atom_id res chain seq x y z
N MET A 1 5.75 6.48 -15.04
CA MET A 1 4.63 6.43 -14.09
C MET A 1 4.50 4.97 -13.69
N ALA A 2 4.46 4.66 -12.39
CA ALA A 2 4.21 3.28 -11.99
C ALA A 2 2.72 3.02 -12.21
N ASP A 3 2.37 2.02 -13.01
CA ASP A 3 0.97 1.67 -13.25
C ASP A 3 0.47 0.70 -12.20
N ARG A 4 -0.84 0.65 -11.99
CA ARG A 4 -1.49 -0.26 -11.03
C ARG A 4 -1.08 -1.72 -11.25
N ASP A 5 -0.90 -2.12 -12.52
CA ASP A 5 -0.46 -3.47 -12.86
C ASP A 5 0.99 -3.74 -12.44
N GLN A 6 1.86 -2.72 -12.53
CA GLN A 6 3.24 -2.83 -12.04
C GLN A 6 3.26 -3.02 -10.52
N TRP A 7 2.40 -2.30 -9.77
CA TRP A 7 2.26 -2.51 -8.34
C TRP A 7 1.84 -3.94 -8.01
N ILE A 8 0.79 -4.44 -8.68
CA ILE A 8 0.27 -5.80 -8.44
C ILE A 8 1.34 -6.85 -8.74
N SER A 9 2.03 -6.73 -9.88
CA SER A 9 3.11 -7.65 -10.25
C SER A 9 4.27 -7.60 -9.26
N HIS A 10 4.65 -6.39 -8.82
CA HIS A 10 5.72 -6.21 -7.84
C HIS A 10 5.39 -6.87 -6.49
N ILE A 11 4.15 -6.71 -5.99
CA ILE A 11 3.71 -7.38 -4.75
C ILE A 11 3.74 -8.91 -4.91
N LYS A 12 3.32 -9.44 -6.07
CA LYS A 12 3.39 -10.89 -6.33
C LYS A 12 4.83 -11.40 -6.32
N GLU A 13 5.73 -10.71 -7.02
CA GLU A 13 7.16 -11.04 -7.02
C GLU A 13 7.73 -11.04 -5.61
N LEU A 14 7.44 -10.02 -4.80
CA LEU A 14 7.94 -9.95 -3.41
C LEU A 14 7.41 -11.11 -2.56
N ARG A 15 6.15 -11.50 -2.74
CA ARG A 15 5.58 -12.65 -2.03
C ARG A 15 6.28 -13.95 -2.41
N GLU A 16 6.53 -14.17 -3.69
CA GLU A 16 7.20 -15.38 -4.18
C GLU A 16 8.68 -15.41 -3.79
N GLN A 17 9.38 -14.28 -3.89
CA GLN A 17 10.81 -14.18 -3.58
C GLN A 17 11.12 -14.33 -2.09
N HIS A 18 10.24 -13.81 -1.22
CA HIS A 18 10.47 -13.80 0.22
C HIS A 18 9.64 -14.85 0.99
N ASP A 19 8.72 -15.55 0.32
CA ASP A 19 7.75 -16.48 0.92
C ASP A 19 6.97 -15.84 2.09
N VAL A 20 6.44 -14.64 1.85
CA VAL A 20 5.79 -13.82 2.88
C VAL A 20 4.30 -13.59 2.63
N SER A 21 3.62 -13.16 3.70
CA SER A 21 2.23 -12.72 3.63
C SER A 21 2.05 -11.50 2.71
N ILE A 22 0.81 -11.23 2.29
CA ILE A 22 0.51 -10.03 1.48
C ILE A 22 0.91 -8.76 2.23
N LEU A 23 0.62 -8.69 3.54
CA LEU A 23 0.92 -7.53 4.37
C LEU A 23 2.44 -7.28 4.47
N ASP A 24 3.23 -8.34 4.60
CA ASP A 24 4.68 -8.22 4.67
C ASP A 24 5.30 -7.84 3.31
N ALA A 25 4.76 -8.39 2.21
CA ALA A 25 5.18 -7.96 0.87
C ALA A 25 4.87 -6.48 0.61
N GLU A 26 3.68 -6.01 1.01
CA GLU A 26 3.33 -4.59 0.95
C GLU A 26 4.27 -3.74 1.81
N ARG A 27 4.64 -4.22 3.01
CA ARG A 27 5.60 -3.54 3.89
C ARG A 27 6.97 -3.40 3.24
N ILE A 28 7.45 -4.46 2.59
CA ILE A 28 8.73 -4.45 1.85
C ILE A 28 8.64 -3.46 0.67
N ALA A 29 7.57 -3.53 -0.12
CA ALA A 29 7.37 -2.63 -1.27
C ALA A 29 7.33 -1.15 -0.85
N LEU A 30 6.58 -0.84 0.23
CA LEU A 30 6.45 0.52 0.75
C LEU A 30 7.73 1.05 1.42
N GLY A 31 8.70 0.19 1.70
CA GLY A 31 10.07 0.60 2.03
C GLY A 31 10.76 1.37 0.89
N THR A 32 10.32 1.17 -0.36
CA THR A 32 10.84 1.91 -1.52
C THR A 32 10.15 3.27 -1.66
N ARG A 33 10.93 4.36 -1.60
CA ARG A 33 10.41 5.74 -1.66
C ARG A 33 9.53 6.02 -2.89
N GLN A 34 9.85 5.42 -4.03
CA GLN A 34 9.07 5.57 -5.26
C GLN A 34 7.66 5.00 -5.10
N TRP A 35 7.56 3.78 -4.59
CA TRP A 35 6.28 3.11 -4.35
C TRP A 35 5.47 3.79 -3.26
N ARG A 36 6.12 4.20 -2.17
CA ARG A 36 5.47 4.97 -1.10
C ARG A 36 4.76 6.21 -1.65
N ARG A 37 5.47 7.06 -2.40
CA ARG A 37 4.91 8.27 -3.02
C ARG A 37 3.77 7.97 -3.96
N TRP A 38 3.92 6.92 -4.78
CA TRP A 38 2.89 6.52 -5.71
C TRP A 38 1.62 6.06 -4.98
N VAL A 39 1.74 5.18 -3.98
CA VAL A 39 0.60 4.71 -3.17
C VAL A 39 -0.08 5.89 -2.48
N GLU A 40 0.68 6.78 -1.83
CA GLU A 40 0.14 8.00 -1.20
C GLU A 40 -0.64 8.87 -2.19
N GLN A 41 -0.15 9.02 -3.42
CA GLN A 41 -0.87 9.76 -4.45
C GLN A 41 -2.17 9.04 -4.85
N GLN A 42 -2.12 7.71 -5.07
CA GLN A 42 -3.28 6.93 -5.50
C GLN A 42 -4.40 6.90 -4.44
N ILE A 43 -4.07 6.66 -3.17
CA ILE A 43 -5.06 6.56 -2.09
C ILE A 43 -5.75 7.89 -1.77
N ASN A 44 -5.16 9.03 -2.18
CA ASN A 44 -5.74 10.35 -2.02
C ASN A 44 -6.43 10.86 -3.30
N ALA A 45 -6.03 10.40 -4.49
CA ALA A 45 -6.60 10.83 -5.77
C ALA A 45 -7.75 9.96 -6.28
N ASP A 46 -7.70 8.64 -6.05
CA ASP A 46 -8.72 7.68 -6.51
C ASP A 46 -9.55 7.16 -5.33
N GLU A 47 -10.88 7.33 -5.43
CA GLU A 47 -11.81 6.94 -4.37
C GLU A 47 -11.84 5.43 -4.10
N ARG A 48 -11.61 4.59 -5.13
CA ARG A 48 -11.52 3.14 -4.97
C ARG A 48 -10.27 2.78 -4.19
N CYS A 49 -9.13 3.39 -4.51
CA CYS A 49 -7.88 3.22 -3.77
C CYS A 49 -8.03 3.73 -2.33
N ARG A 50 -8.72 4.86 -2.12
CA ARG A 50 -9.04 5.40 -0.80
C ARG A 50 -9.86 4.42 0.04
N ARG A 51 -10.91 3.82 -0.53
CA ARG A 51 -11.75 2.82 0.17
C ARG A 51 -10.94 1.58 0.53
N MET A 52 -10.08 1.10 -0.36
CA MET A 52 -9.18 -0.02 -0.08
C MET A 52 -8.21 0.30 1.06
N ALA A 53 -7.62 1.50 1.05
CA ALA A 53 -6.73 1.97 2.12
C ALA A 53 -7.45 2.09 3.47
N LEU A 54 -8.68 2.59 3.50
CA LEU A 54 -9.49 2.62 4.72
C LEU A 54 -9.85 1.22 5.22
N ALA A 55 -10.16 0.30 4.32
CA ALA A 55 -10.37 -1.11 4.66
C ALA A 55 -9.10 -1.73 5.23
N HIS A 56 -7.93 -1.43 4.65
CA HIS A 56 -6.63 -1.87 5.15
C HIS A 56 -6.39 -1.44 6.59
N ILE A 57 -6.66 -0.17 6.92
CA ILE A 57 -6.59 0.35 8.28
C ILE A 57 -7.54 -0.45 9.20
N ARG A 58 -8.79 -0.65 8.78
CA ARG A 58 -9.80 -1.35 9.57
C ARG A 58 -9.45 -2.80 9.85
N TYR A 59 -8.89 -3.52 8.88
CA TYR A 59 -8.58 -4.95 9.03
C TYR A 59 -7.27 -5.22 9.77
N ASN A 60 -6.26 -4.36 9.58
CA ASN A 60 -4.92 -4.60 10.13
C ASN A 60 -4.68 -3.87 11.46
N GLY A 61 -5.50 -2.87 11.83
CA GLY A 61 -5.38 -2.14 13.09
C GLY A 61 -3.97 -1.57 13.28
N ASP A 62 -3.30 -1.96 14.36
CA ASP A 62 -1.93 -1.52 14.68
C ASP A 62 -0.88 -1.97 13.66
N ALA A 63 -1.16 -3.05 12.92
CA ALA A 63 -0.30 -3.56 11.85
C ALA A 63 -0.53 -2.85 10.50
N ALA A 64 -1.47 -1.89 10.43
CA ALA A 64 -1.74 -1.15 9.23
C ALA A 64 -0.50 -0.35 8.77
N LEU A 65 -0.24 -0.42 7.47
CA LEU A 65 0.85 0.30 6.80
C LEU A 65 0.43 1.71 6.37
N ILE A 66 -0.85 2.02 6.53
CA ILE A 66 -1.46 3.29 6.17
C ILE A 66 -2.02 3.88 7.46
N GLU A 67 -1.88 5.18 7.60
CA GLU A 67 -2.50 5.96 8.67
C GLU A 67 -3.38 7.06 8.08
N ARG A 68 -4.44 7.40 8.81
CA ARG A 68 -5.33 8.51 8.46
C ARG A 68 -5.02 9.70 9.36
N ARG A 69 -4.66 10.84 8.77
CA ARG A 69 -4.55 12.12 9.49
C ARG A 69 -5.59 13.09 8.92
N GLY A 70 -6.67 13.31 9.66
CA GLY A 70 -7.81 14.09 9.16
C GLY A 70 -8.42 13.42 7.93
N ASP A 71 -8.43 14.12 6.80
CA ASP A 71 -8.96 13.61 5.53
C ASP A 71 -7.90 13.10 4.56
N THR A 72 -6.63 13.14 4.95
CA THR A 72 -5.53 12.64 4.11
C THR A 72 -5.03 11.31 4.66
N LEU A 73 -4.72 10.39 3.74
CA LEU A 73 -4.12 9.09 4.05
C LEU A 73 -2.63 9.13 3.74
N PHE A 74 -1.83 8.55 4.62
CA PHE A 74 -0.37 8.50 4.52
C PHE A 74 0.12 7.08 4.69
N VAL A 75 1.21 6.72 4.01
CA VAL A 75 1.92 5.46 4.29
C VAL A 75 2.85 5.70 5.48
N ARG A 76 2.98 4.71 6.37
CA ARG A 76 3.84 4.77 7.57
C ARG A 76 5.32 4.57 7.21
#